data_AF-A0A8E2VNU6-F1
#
_entry.id   AF-A0A8E2VNU6-F1
#
_cell.length_a   1.000
_cell.length_b   1.000
_cell.length_c   1.000
_cell.angle_alpha   90.00
_cell.angle_beta   90.00
_cell.angle_gamma   90.00
#
_symmetry.space_group_name_H-M   'P 1'
#
loop_
_entity.id
_entity.type
_entity.pdbx_description
1 polymer ?
#
loop_
_entity_poly.entity_id
_entity_poly.type
_entity_poly.pdbx_seq_one_letter_code
_entity_poly.pdbx_strand_id
1 'polypeptide(L)'
;MTSETSVEPTETPRWLRIFYAIPVIGWIARDLNEGDADNVWYLVGGGVCLWIVAILQWGVLGLYLPAVVATWICLGMLIWISRG
;
A
#
# COMPACT_ATOMS: atom_id res chain seq x y z
N MET A 1 42.76 -17.79 -2.44
CA MET A 1 42.18 -17.30 -1.18
C MET A 1 40.81 -16.72 -1.51
N THR A 2 39.82 -17.60 -1.63
CA THR A 2 38.46 -17.30 -2.08
C THR A 2 37.62 -17.05 -0.85
N SER A 3 37.32 -15.78 -0.57
CA SER A 3 36.36 -15.39 0.45
C SER A 3 34.98 -15.81 -0.05
N GLU A 4 34.55 -17.01 0.29
CA GLU A 4 33.16 -17.43 0.16
C GLU A 4 32.35 -16.58 1.14
N THR A 5 31.88 -15.42 0.68
CA THR A 5 30.83 -14.67 1.37
C THR A 5 29.57 -15.53 1.33
N SER A 6 29.34 -16.27 2.41
CA SER A 6 28.07 -16.93 2.67
C SER A 6 26.97 -15.87 2.63
N VAL A 7 26.21 -15.83 1.53
CA VAL A 7 24.96 -15.09 1.50
C VAL A 7 24.04 -15.83 2.46
N GLU A 8 23.98 -15.38 3.72
CA GLU A 8 22.95 -15.85 4.62
C GLU A 8 21.60 -15.61 3.92
N PRO A 9 20.74 -16.62 3.78
CA PRO A 9 19.39 -16.39 3.30
C PRO A 9 18.74 -15.51 4.35
N THR A 10 18.60 -14.21 4.05
CA THR A 10 17.92 -13.25 4.91
C THR A 10 16.52 -13.80 5.14
N GLU A 11 16.29 -14.38 6.32
CA GLU A 11 15.02 -14.98 6.65
C GLU A 11 13.96 -13.90 6.56
N THR A 12 13.12 -13.97 5.51
CA THR A 12 12.00 -13.05 5.36
C THR A 12 11.17 -13.09 6.64
N PRO A 13 11.03 -11.96 7.36
CA PRO A 13 10.43 -11.97 8.69
C PRO A 13 9.05 -12.60 8.62
N ARG A 14 8.71 -13.48 9.59
CA ARG A 14 7.45 -14.23 9.59
C ARG A 14 6.22 -13.33 9.47
N TRP A 15 6.28 -12.11 10.00
CA TRP A 15 5.22 -11.11 9.86
C TRP A 15 5.01 -10.69 8.39
N LEU A 16 6.09 -10.53 7.63
CA LEU A 16 6.06 -10.12 6.22
C LEU A 16 5.40 -11.19 5.35
N ARG A 17 5.63 -12.47 5.68
CA ARG A 17 4.96 -13.60 5.00
C ARG A 17 3.45 -13.60 5.24
N ILE A 18 3.03 -13.28 6.46
CA ILE A 18 1.60 -13.15 6.82
C ILE A 18 1.00 -11.94 6.10
N PHE A 19 1.73 -10.83 6.01
CA PHE A 19 1.28 -9.63 5.29
C PHE A 19 1.10 -9.90 3.79
N TYR A 20 2.05 -10.59 3.16
CA TYR A 20 1.93 -11.00 1.76
C TYR A 20 0.89 -12.10 1.50
N ALA A 21 0.40 -12.78 2.54
CA ALA A 21 -0.70 -13.75 2.41
C ALA A 21 -2.07 -13.06 2.33
N ILE A 22 -2.16 -11.75 2.59
CA ILE A 22 -3.42 -11.00 2.48
C ILE A 22 -3.77 -10.89 0.99
N PRO A 23 -4.91 -11.47 0.54
CA PRO A 23 -5.17 -11.77 -0.87
C PRO A 23 -5.33 -10.53 -1.77
N VAL A 24 -5.48 -9.33 -1.19
CA VAL A 24 -5.61 -8.08 -1.94
C VAL A 24 -4.40 -7.18 -1.67
N ILE A 25 -4.21 -6.76 -0.42
CA ILE A 25 -3.13 -5.82 -0.05
C ILE A 25 -1.76 -6.49 -0.13
N GLY A 26 -1.64 -7.73 0.34
CA GLY A 26 -0.39 -8.49 0.30
C GLY A 26 0.06 -8.82 -1.10
N TRP A 27 -0.88 -9.11 -2.00
CA TRP A 27 -0.57 -9.37 -3.40
C TRP A 27 -0.08 -8.10 -4.10
N ILE A 28 -0.80 -6.98 -3.95
CA ILE A 28 -0.37 -5.67 -4.49
C ILE A 28 1.00 -5.26 -3.92
N ALA A 29 1.23 -5.44 -2.61
CA ALA A 29 2.49 -5.09 -1.98
C ALA A 29 3.67 -5.95 -2.47
N ARG A 30 3.42 -7.24 -2.75
CA ARG A 30 4.41 -8.11 -3.39
C ARG A 30 4.71 -7.65 -4.81
N ASP A 31 3.66 -7.38 -5.58
CA ASP A 31 3.75 -6.91 -6.96
C ASP A 31 4.47 -5.55 -7.09
N LEU A 32 4.33 -4.66 -6.12
CA LEU A 32 5.08 -3.39 -6.10
C LEU A 32 6.56 -3.54 -5.71
N ASN A 33 6.89 -4.54 -4.89
CA ASN A 33 8.25 -4.73 -4.37
C ASN A 33 9.11 -5.63 -5.27
N GLU A 34 8.49 -6.60 -5.92
CA GLU A 34 9.15 -7.57 -6.81
C GLU A 34 8.92 -7.27 -8.30
N GLY A 35 7.91 -6.45 -8.62
CA GLY A 35 7.56 -6.09 -9.99
C GLY A 35 8.33 -4.89 -10.55
N ASP A 36 7.98 -4.53 -11.78
CA ASP A 36 8.65 -3.47 -12.54
C ASP A 36 8.32 -2.07 -11.99
N ALA A 37 9.20 -1.09 -12.23
CA ALA A 37 9.03 0.27 -11.69
C ALA A 37 7.71 0.95 -12.12
N ASP A 38 7.16 0.54 -13.26
CA ASP A 38 5.90 1.04 -13.80
C ASP A 38 4.66 0.51 -13.05
N ASN A 39 4.81 -0.52 -12.21
CA ASN A 39 3.67 -1.12 -11.50
C ASN A 39 2.98 -0.16 -10.54
N VAL A 40 3.71 0.84 -10.01
CA VAL A 40 3.14 1.90 -9.19
C VAL A 40 2.09 2.71 -9.95
N TRP A 41 2.31 2.95 -11.24
CA TRP A 41 1.37 3.72 -12.07
C TRP A 41 0.09 2.92 -12.36
N TYR A 42 0.20 1.60 -12.52
CA TYR A 42 -0.96 0.73 -12.63
C TYR A 42 -1.79 0.69 -11.34
N LEU A 43 -1.15 0.69 -10.17
CA LEU A 43 -1.86 0.78 -8.89
C LEU A 43 -2.60 2.11 -8.75
N VAL A 44 -1.93 3.23 -9.04
CA VAL A 44 -2.54 4.56 -8.94
C VAL A 44 -3.69 4.69 -9.95
N GLY A 45 -3.45 4.32 -11.21
CA GLY A 45 -4.48 4.34 -12.25
C GLY A 45 -5.67 3.44 -11.93
N GLY A 46 -5.42 2.22 -11.48
CA GLY A 46 -6.45 1.27 -11.04
C GLY A 46 -7.25 1.80 -9.84
N GLY A 47 -6.57 2.43 -8.87
CA GLY A 47 -7.21 3.07 -7.72
C GLY A 47 -8.11 4.24 -8.12
N VAL A 48 -7.66 5.09 -9.04
CA VAL A 48 -8.48 6.18 -9.60
C VAL A 48 -9.70 5.63 -10.35
N CYS A 49 -9.53 4.60 -11.17
CA CYS A 49 -10.63 3.95 -11.86
C CYS A 49 -11.65 3.36 -10.88
N LEU A 50 -11.19 2.66 -9.83
CA LEU A 50 -12.05 2.12 -8.78
C LEU A 50 -12.82 3.23 -8.06
N TRP A 51 -12.16 4.36 -7.80
CA TRP A 51 -12.82 5.51 -7.18
C TRP A 51 -13.87 6.15 -8.10
N ILE A 52 -13.60 6.27 -9.41
CA ILE A 52 -14.60 6.72 -10.39
C ILE A 52 -15.81 5.78 -10.39
N VAL A 53 -15.60 4.47 -10.38
CA VAL A 53 -16.70 3.49 -10.28
C VAL A 53 -17.49 3.69 -8.98
N ALA A 54 -16.82 3.97 -7.86
CA ALA A 54 -17.49 4.28 -6.60
C ALA A 54 -18.36 5.55 -6.69
N ILE A 55 -17.88 6.60 -7.38
CA ILE A 55 -18.67 7.81 -7.65
C ILE A 55 -19.87 7.48 -8.52
N LEU A 56 -19.73 6.65 -9.56
CA LEU A 56 -20.85 6.27 -10.42
C LEU A 56 -21.89 5.42 -9.69
N GLN A 57 -21.45 4.54 -8.78
CA GLN A 57 -22.33 3.62 -8.04
C GLN A 57 -23.08 4.30 -6.89
N TRP A 58 -22.41 5.17 -6.12
CA TRP A 58 -22.94 5.78 -4.90
C TRP A 58 -23.10 7.30 -4.97
N GLY A 59 -22.77 7.90 -6.11
CA GLY A 59 -22.87 9.34 -6.36
C GLY A 59 -22.00 10.15 -5.41
N VAL A 60 -22.65 11.07 -4.71
CA VAL A 60 -22.03 12.02 -3.79
C VAL A 60 -21.30 11.31 -2.65
N LEU A 61 -21.79 10.16 -2.17
CA LEU A 61 -21.11 9.38 -1.13
C LEU A 61 -19.73 8.88 -1.59
N GLY A 62 -19.64 8.38 -2.83
CA GLY A 62 -18.38 7.94 -3.43
C GLY A 62 -17.40 9.10 -3.59
N LEU A 63 -17.90 10.30 -3.92
CA LEU A 63 -17.09 11.51 -4.03
C LEU A 63 -16.51 11.95 -2.68
N TYR A 64 -17.26 11.82 -1.58
CA TYR A 64 -16.81 12.22 -0.24
C TYR A 64 -15.90 11.21 0.46
N LEU A 65 -15.73 9.99 -0.06
CA LEU A 65 -14.88 8.96 0.56
C LEU A 65 -13.44 9.45 0.87
N PRO A 66 -12.71 10.09 -0.07
CA PRO A 66 -11.37 10.58 0.22
C PRO A 66 -11.36 11.67 1.29
N ALA A 67 -12.40 12.50 1.39
CA ALA A 67 -12.50 13.52 2.43
C ALA A 67 -12.64 12.89 3.84
N VAL A 68 -13.44 11.83 3.95
CA VAL A 68 -13.59 11.08 5.21
C VAL A 68 -12.27 10.42 5.61
N VAL A 69 -11.57 9.79 4.66
CA VAL A 69 -10.25 9.19 4.91
C VAL A 69 -9.22 10.26 5.28
N ALA A 70 -9.20 11.38 4.57
CA ALA A 70 -8.30 12.51 4.83
C ALA A 70 -8.51 13.09 6.24
N THR A 71 -9.74 13.07 6.77
CA THR A 71 -10.02 13.52 8.15
C THR A 71 -9.21 12.73 9.18
N TRP A 72 -9.18 11.40 9.07
CA TRP A 72 -8.39 10.54 9.95
C TRP A 72 -6.89 10.74 9.76
N ILE A 73 -6.44 10.93 8.51
CA ILE A 73 -5.04 11.23 8.19
C ILE A 73 -4.62 12.54 8.85
N CYS A 74 -5.39 13.62 8.68
CA CYS A 74 -5.12 14.92 9.29
C CYS A 74 -5.10 14.82 10.82
N LEU A 75 -6.05 14.09 11.42
CA LEU A 75 -6.07 13.87 12.86
C LEU A 75 -4.81 13.11 13.33
N GLY A 76 -4.40 12.07 12.61
CA GLY A 76 -3.16 11.34 12.88
C GLY A 76 -1.92 12.22 12.76
N MET A 77 -1.86 13.05 11.71
CA MET A 77 -0.78 14.04 11.51
C MET A 77 -0.72 15.03 12.67
N LEU A 78 -1.87 15.55 13.11
CA LEU A 78 -1.97 16.47 14.24
C LEU A 78 -1.50 15.82 15.55
N ILE A 79 -1.84 14.55 15.78
CA ILE A 79 -1.31 13.80 16.93
C ILE A 79 0.19 13.63 16.81
N TRP A 80 0.70 13.27 15.62
CA TRP A 80 2.12 13.04 15.39
C TRP A 80 2.95 14.31 15.64
N ILE A 81 2.55 15.45 15.06
CA ILE A 81 3.22 16.74 15.29
C ILE A 81 3.13 17.19 16.76
N SER A 82 2.03 16.88 17.45
CA SER A 82 1.86 17.24 18.87
C SER A 82 2.75 16.41 19.81
N ARG A 83 3.31 15.29 19.34
CA ARG A 83 4.11 14.38 20.15
C ARG A 83 5.61 14.68 20.16
N GLY A 84 6.08 15.63 19.33
CA GLY A 84 7.48 16.05 19.26
C GLY A 84 8.39 14.97 18.67
#